data_AF-A0A7V9JYC4-F1
#
_entry.id   AF-A0A7V9JYC4-F1
#
_cell.length_a   1.000
_cell.length_b   1.000
_cell.length_c   1.000
_cell.angle_alpha   90.00
_cell.angle_beta   90.00
_cell.angle_gamma   90.00
#
_symmetry.space_group_name_H-M   'P 1'
#
loop_
_entity.id
_entity.type
_entity.pdbx_description
1 polymer ?
#
loop_
_entity_poly.entity_id
_entity_poly.type
_entity_poly.pdbx_seq_one_letter_code
_entity_poly.pdbx_strand_id
1 'polypeptide(L)'
;MAVAFARVLRRAGITVPVGATVAFASALAAVGSDRASTAYWAGRATLLRRPEHAPVYDLAFAAFFGDGIGPSSPVEVAGPTELHLDAGDDSEAPPDGDDDGAPAGDVQAVRWSRTEQLRHKDLATCTPDELAEAHRLMDALQVRAARRPSRRRRPDPRHRGPVDLRRTVRDTLRSGGETVRPATTRAGERHRRLVVLLDVSGSMAPYARALARFAHATVAGRARGRVEVFTLGTRLTRVTRALATRDPDEALARAGAAVPDWDGGTRLGESLRRFNDEWGVRGMARGAVVVVLSDGWDRGDPEALGEQVARLRHVAHRLVWVNPLKASPGYAPLARGMAAALPHVDELVEGHSVASLDALVEVLARA
;
A
#
# COMPACT_ATOMS: atom_id res chain seq x y z
N MET A 1 18.01 -16.45 -36.51
CA MET A 1 17.56 -16.00 -35.17
C MET A 1 17.46 -14.47 -35.10
N ALA A 2 18.55 -13.72 -35.01
CA ALA A 2 18.54 -12.25 -34.80
C ALA A 2 17.71 -11.45 -35.83
N VAL A 3 17.88 -11.73 -37.13
CA VAL A 3 17.14 -11.04 -38.21
C VAL A 3 15.64 -11.38 -38.18
N ALA A 4 15.29 -12.61 -37.85
CA ALA A 4 13.91 -13.06 -37.78
C ALA A 4 13.19 -12.42 -36.58
N PHE A 5 13.83 -12.37 -35.41
CA PHE A 5 13.29 -11.70 -34.24
C PHE A 5 13.15 -10.18 -34.43
N ALA A 6 14.13 -9.53 -35.06
CA ALA A 6 14.03 -8.11 -35.41
C ALA A 6 12.85 -7.80 -36.35
N ARG A 7 12.46 -8.74 -37.23
CA ARG A 7 11.25 -8.59 -38.07
C ARG A 7 9.96 -8.72 -37.25
N VAL A 8 9.93 -9.59 -36.24
CA VAL A 8 8.78 -9.70 -35.32
C VAL A 8 8.58 -8.42 -34.54
N LEU A 9 9.64 -7.83 -33.98
CA LEU A 9 9.56 -6.55 -33.28
C LEU A 9 9.08 -5.41 -34.18
N ARG A 10 9.51 -5.37 -35.45
CA ARG A 10 9.00 -4.38 -36.42
C ARG A 10 7.51 -4.53 -36.69
N ARG A 11 7.00 -5.77 -36.80
CA ARG A 11 5.57 -6.03 -36.98
C ARG A 11 4.76 -5.69 -35.72
N ALA A 12 5.38 -5.83 -34.53
CA ALA A 12 4.79 -5.44 -33.25
C ALA A 12 4.86 -3.93 -32.97
N GLY A 13 5.30 -3.11 -33.93
CA GLY A 13 5.31 -1.64 -33.81
C GLY A 13 6.61 -1.04 -33.27
N ILE A 14 7.66 -1.86 -33.02
CA ILE A 14 8.96 -1.36 -32.55
C ILE A 14 9.87 -1.06 -33.75
N THR A 15 10.32 0.19 -33.86
CA THR A 15 11.29 0.59 -34.89
C THR A 15 12.69 0.02 -34.60
N VAL A 16 13.04 -1.09 -35.26
CA VAL A 16 14.37 -1.71 -35.14
C VAL A 16 15.22 -1.38 -36.38
N PRO A 17 16.21 -0.48 -36.31
CA PRO A 17 17.11 -0.20 -37.44
C PRO A 17 18.07 -1.38 -37.71
N VAL A 18 18.63 -1.43 -38.92
CA VAL A 18 19.55 -2.52 -39.33
C VAL A 18 20.78 -2.60 -38.41
N GLY A 19 21.34 -1.47 -38.00
CA GLY A 19 22.47 -1.44 -37.06
C GLY A 19 22.16 -2.08 -35.69
N ALA A 20 20.94 -1.94 -35.18
CA ALA A 20 20.51 -2.60 -33.95
C ALA A 20 20.39 -4.11 -34.13
N THR A 21 19.94 -4.57 -35.31
CA THR A 21 19.91 -6.00 -35.64
C THR A 21 21.31 -6.61 -35.71
N VAL A 22 22.28 -5.88 -36.25
CA VAL A 22 23.70 -6.31 -36.27
C VAL A 22 24.28 -6.33 -34.86
N ALA A 23 24.04 -5.29 -34.06
CA ALA A 23 24.47 -5.23 -32.67
C ALA A 23 23.91 -6.39 -31.84
N PHE A 24 22.64 -6.75 -32.04
CA PHE A 24 22.03 -7.90 -31.39
C PHE A 24 22.69 -9.22 -31.80
N ALA A 25 22.98 -9.41 -33.09
CA ALA A 25 23.68 -10.61 -33.57
C ALA A 25 25.08 -10.73 -32.97
N SER A 26 25.84 -9.63 -32.91
CA SER A 26 27.16 -9.59 -32.28
C SER A 26 27.09 -9.84 -30.78
N ALA A 27 26.09 -9.28 -30.09
CA ALA A 27 25.87 -9.53 -28.66
C ALA A 27 25.60 -11.01 -28.40
N LEU A 28 24.69 -11.64 -29.14
CA LEU A 28 24.41 -13.08 -29.01
C LEU A 28 25.65 -13.95 -29.26
N ALA A 29 26.52 -13.57 -30.20
CA ALA A 29 27.76 -14.29 -30.45
C ALA A 29 28.77 -14.16 -29.30
N ALA A 30 28.76 -13.04 -28.57
CA ALA A 30 29.66 -12.78 -27.45
C ALA A 30 29.18 -13.38 -26.12
N VAL A 31 27.87 -13.34 -25.85
CA VAL A 31 27.29 -13.80 -24.57
C VAL A 31 26.76 -15.24 -24.61
N GLY A 32 26.64 -15.83 -25.80
CA GLY A 32 26.04 -17.15 -26.00
C GLY A 32 24.52 -17.09 -26.15
N SER A 33 23.97 -18.00 -26.97
CA SER A 33 22.54 -18.14 -27.22
C SER A 33 21.95 -19.45 -26.67
N ASP A 34 22.70 -20.13 -25.80
CA ASP A 34 22.34 -21.40 -25.16
C ASP A 34 21.28 -21.23 -24.06
N ARG A 35 21.27 -20.05 -23.41
CA ARG A 35 20.29 -19.68 -22.39
C ARG A 35 19.36 -18.58 -22.90
N ALA A 36 18.06 -18.82 -22.87
CA ALA A 36 17.09 -17.83 -23.33
C ALA A 36 17.05 -16.55 -22.46
N SER A 37 17.46 -16.60 -21.20
CA SER A 37 17.68 -15.39 -20.37
C SER A 37 18.77 -14.48 -20.93
N THR A 38 19.83 -15.07 -21.49
CA THR A 38 20.97 -14.34 -22.04
C THR A 38 20.59 -13.71 -23.38
N ALA A 39 19.84 -14.45 -24.22
CA ALA A 39 19.26 -13.92 -25.44
C ALA A 39 18.24 -12.80 -25.18
N TYR A 40 17.44 -12.93 -24.12
CA TYR A 40 16.46 -11.93 -23.69
C TYR A 40 17.13 -10.61 -23.35
N TRP A 41 18.14 -10.62 -22.46
CA TRP A 41 18.82 -9.39 -22.05
C TRP A 41 19.70 -8.80 -23.15
N ALA A 42 20.36 -9.63 -23.96
CA ALA A 42 21.11 -9.16 -25.13
C ALA A 42 20.18 -8.42 -26.11
N GLY A 43 18.98 -8.93 -26.35
CA GLY A 43 18.01 -8.28 -27.22
C GLY A 43 17.41 -7.02 -26.58
N ARG A 44 17.11 -7.05 -25.28
CA ARG A 44 16.56 -5.88 -24.56
C ARG A 44 17.53 -4.71 -24.58
N ALA A 45 18.83 -4.99 -24.43
CA ALA A 45 19.88 -3.97 -24.44
C ALA A 45 20.22 -3.43 -25.84
N THR A 46 20.04 -4.22 -26.90
CA THR A 46 20.49 -3.84 -28.25
C THR A 46 19.36 -3.40 -29.19
N LEU A 47 18.13 -3.86 -28.96
CA LEU A 47 16.99 -3.63 -29.86
C LEU A 47 16.02 -2.55 -29.36
N LEU A 48 15.96 -2.28 -28.05
CA LEU A 48 15.09 -1.26 -27.48
C LEU A 48 15.81 0.08 -27.33
N ARG A 49 15.12 1.16 -27.70
CA ARG A 49 15.60 2.54 -27.56
C ARG A 49 14.76 3.40 -26.64
N ARG A 50 13.57 2.93 -26.28
CA ARG A 50 12.61 3.63 -25.43
C ARG A 50 12.04 2.67 -24.40
N PRO A 51 11.84 3.11 -23.15
CA PRO A 51 11.32 2.26 -22.09
C PRO A 51 9.87 1.81 -22.36
N GLU A 52 9.08 2.61 -23.08
CA GLU A 52 7.68 2.29 -23.43
C GLU A 52 7.52 1.02 -24.30
N HIS A 53 8.58 0.59 -25.00
CA HIS A 53 8.55 -0.60 -25.86
C HIS A 53 8.84 -1.90 -25.10
N ALA A 54 9.19 -1.83 -23.81
CA ALA A 54 9.54 -3.01 -23.03
C ALA A 54 8.40 -4.05 -22.93
N PRO A 55 7.13 -3.69 -22.67
CA PRO A 55 6.04 -4.68 -22.59
C PRO A 55 5.79 -5.40 -23.93
N VAL A 56 5.86 -4.68 -25.05
CA VAL A 56 5.70 -5.24 -26.40
C VAL A 56 6.85 -6.18 -26.75
N TYR A 57 8.07 -5.82 -26.35
CA TYR A 57 9.24 -6.69 -26.51
C TYR A 57 9.12 -7.97 -25.69
N ASP A 58 8.64 -7.88 -24.45
CA ASP A 58 8.50 -9.03 -23.55
C ASP A 58 7.52 -10.06 -24.13
N LEU A 59 6.37 -9.61 -24.64
CA LEU A 59 5.40 -10.45 -25.34
C LEU A 59 5.97 -11.04 -26.65
N ALA A 60 6.64 -10.22 -27.46
CA ALA A 60 7.22 -10.67 -28.72
C ALA A 60 8.35 -11.69 -28.52
N PHE A 61 9.15 -11.53 -27.46
CA PHE A 61 10.22 -12.46 -27.11
C PHE A 61 9.66 -13.81 -26.68
N ALA A 62 8.68 -13.81 -25.78
CA ALA A 62 7.99 -15.03 -25.33
C ALA A 62 7.37 -15.78 -26.52
N ALA A 63 6.64 -15.08 -27.39
CA ALA A 63 6.01 -15.67 -28.57
C ALA A 63 7.01 -16.22 -29.61
N PHE A 64 8.20 -15.62 -29.74
CA PHE A 64 9.18 -16.01 -30.76
C PHE A 64 10.12 -17.14 -30.31
N PHE A 65 10.46 -17.22 -29.03
CA PHE A 65 11.40 -18.21 -28.48
C PHE A 65 10.73 -19.40 -27.76
N GLY A 66 9.40 -19.36 -27.57
CA GLY A 66 8.60 -20.43 -26.90
C GLY A 66 8.66 -20.36 -25.37
N ASP A 67 7.83 -21.18 -24.69
CA ASP A 67 7.58 -21.21 -23.23
C ASP A 67 8.77 -21.67 -22.35
N GLY A 68 9.96 -21.14 -22.63
CA GLY A 68 11.16 -21.38 -21.85
C GLY A 68 12.01 -20.12 -21.80
N ILE A 69 11.81 -19.34 -20.73
CA ILE A 69 12.68 -18.25 -20.25
C ILE A 69 12.42 -16.87 -20.92
N GLY A 70 11.34 -16.23 -20.50
CA GLY A 70 11.39 -14.80 -20.12
C GLY A 70 11.67 -14.70 -18.61
N PRO A 71 12.01 -13.52 -18.06
CA PRO A 71 11.84 -13.33 -16.62
C PRO A 71 10.40 -13.72 -16.26
N SER A 72 10.25 -14.54 -15.23
CA SER A 72 8.99 -15.14 -14.79
C SER A 72 7.82 -14.13 -14.82
N SER A 73 6.84 -14.48 -15.67
CA SER A 73 5.51 -13.92 -15.92
C SER A 73 5.39 -12.49 -16.47
N PRO A 74 4.63 -12.37 -17.57
CA PRO A 74 3.37 -11.66 -17.52
C PRO A 74 2.20 -12.64 -17.62
N VAL A 75 1.22 -12.38 -16.76
CA VAL A 75 -0.19 -12.76 -16.85
C VAL A 75 -0.66 -12.81 -18.31
N GLU A 76 -1.42 -13.86 -18.66
CA GLU A 76 -2.19 -13.92 -19.89
C GLU A 76 -2.98 -12.62 -20.10
N VAL A 77 -2.54 -11.80 -21.05
CA VAL A 77 -3.42 -10.83 -21.70
C VAL A 77 -4.17 -11.63 -22.75
N ALA A 78 -5.30 -12.23 -22.36
CA ALA A 78 -6.32 -12.57 -23.33
C ALA A 78 -6.69 -11.27 -24.05
N GLY A 79 -6.43 -11.21 -25.36
CA GLY A 79 -6.84 -10.08 -26.18
C GLY A 79 -8.36 -9.85 -26.08
N PRO A 80 -8.85 -8.66 -26.42
CA PRO A 80 -10.27 -8.40 -26.45
C PRO A 80 -10.89 -9.32 -27.50
N THR A 81 -11.65 -10.31 -27.05
CA THR A 81 -12.66 -10.93 -27.90
C THR A 81 -13.77 -9.89 -28.00
N GLU A 82 -13.84 -9.19 -29.13
CA GLU A 82 -15.06 -8.48 -29.53
C GLU A 82 -16.16 -9.52 -29.67
N LEU A 83 -16.88 -9.80 -28.59
CA LEU A 83 -18.22 -10.34 -28.64
C LEU A 83 -19.15 -9.16 -28.93
N HIS A 84 -19.49 -9.00 -30.22
CA HIS A 84 -20.75 -8.38 -30.59
C HIS A 84 -21.86 -9.10 -29.83
N LEU A 85 -22.45 -8.44 -28.85
CA LEU A 85 -23.78 -8.80 -28.36
C LEU A 85 -24.73 -7.78 -28.95
N ASP A 86 -25.60 -8.28 -29.82
CA ASP A 86 -26.66 -7.57 -30.51
C ASP A 86 -27.37 -6.57 -29.59
N ALA A 87 -27.41 -5.33 -30.05
CA ALA A 87 -28.44 -4.39 -29.67
C ALA A 87 -29.75 -4.87 -30.31
N GLY A 88 -30.51 -5.68 -29.58
CA GLY A 88 -31.94 -5.89 -29.82
C GLY A 88 -32.72 -4.98 -28.89
N ASP A 89 -32.85 -3.71 -29.27
CA ASP A 89 -33.97 -2.88 -28.84
C ASP A 89 -35.15 -3.28 -29.72
N ASP A 90 -36.13 -3.96 -29.12
CA ASP A 90 -37.50 -3.90 -29.61
C ASP A 90 -38.42 -3.98 -28.40
N SER A 91 -39.06 -2.84 -28.14
CA SER A 91 -40.22 -2.72 -27.28
C SER A 91 -41.39 -3.49 -27.89
N GLU A 92 -42.03 -4.37 -27.10
CA GLU A 92 -43.48 -4.59 -27.19
C GLU A 92 -44.02 -5.19 -25.88
N ALA A 93 -45.22 -4.74 -25.52
CA ALA A 93 -45.91 -4.94 -24.25
C ALA A 93 -46.53 -6.37 -24.11
N PRO A 94 -47.15 -6.74 -22.98
CA PRO A 94 -47.21 -8.11 -22.46
C PRO A 94 -48.39 -8.95 -22.97
N PRO A 95 -48.38 -10.27 -22.67
CA PRO A 95 -49.60 -10.93 -22.23
C PRO A 95 -49.42 -11.82 -20.98
N ASP A 96 -50.51 -11.88 -20.21
CA ASP A 96 -50.76 -12.73 -19.05
C ASP A 96 -50.69 -14.24 -19.36
N GLY A 97 -50.36 -15.05 -18.34
CA GLY A 97 -50.62 -16.50 -18.34
C GLY A 97 -49.81 -17.29 -17.31
N ASP A 98 -50.48 -17.78 -16.26
CA ASP A 98 -50.01 -18.72 -15.23
C ASP A 98 -49.40 -20.03 -15.79
N ASP A 99 -48.38 -20.59 -15.12
CA ASP A 99 -48.50 -21.84 -14.34
C ASP A 99 -47.11 -22.44 -13.91
N ASP A 100 -47.09 -22.84 -12.64
CA ASP A 100 -46.27 -23.77 -11.83
C ASP A 100 -44.80 -24.20 -12.14
N GLY A 101 -43.98 -24.21 -11.06
CA GLY A 101 -43.19 -25.41 -10.74
C GLY A 101 -41.66 -25.35 -10.45
N ALA A 102 -41.19 -24.53 -9.50
CA ALA A 102 -39.96 -24.70 -8.64
C ALA A 102 -38.54 -24.91 -9.28
N PRO A 103 -37.41 -24.75 -8.52
CA PRO A 103 -37.22 -24.14 -7.20
C PRO A 103 -36.35 -22.87 -7.24
N ALA A 104 -36.41 -22.10 -6.15
CA ALA A 104 -35.52 -20.99 -5.86
C ALA A 104 -34.06 -21.46 -5.76
N GLY A 105 -33.31 -21.31 -6.85
CA GLY A 105 -31.86 -21.47 -6.90
C GLY A 105 -31.19 -20.10 -6.87
N ASP A 106 -30.65 -19.73 -5.71
CA ASP A 106 -29.59 -18.76 -5.47
C ASP A 106 -29.22 -17.81 -6.63
N VAL A 107 -29.93 -16.67 -6.70
CA VAL A 107 -29.44 -15.44 -7.34
C VAL A 107 -28.36 -14.75 -6.47
N GLN A 108 -27.86 -15.43 -5.43
CA GLN A 108 -26.89 -14.90 -4.48
C GLN A 108 -25.52 -14.62 -5.10
N ALA A 109 -25.24 -15.15 -6.29
CA ALA A 109 -23.96 -14.98 -7.01
C ALA A 109 -23.90 -13.78 -7.97
N VAL A 110 -25.01 -13.10 -8.31
CA VAL A 110 -25.06 -12.18 -9.46
C VAL A 110 -24.76 -10.70 -9.12
N ARG A 111 -24.68 -10.28 -7.86
CA ARG A 111 -24.40 -8.86 -7.53
C ARG A 111 -23.53 -8.66 -6.30
N TRP A 112 -22.27 -9.08 -6.36
CA TRP A 112 -21.23 -8.27 -5.72
C TRP A 112 -21.28 -6.89 -6.38
N SER A 113 -21.72 -5.85 -5.66
CA SER A 113 -21.80 -4.49 -6.23
C SER A 113 -20.47 -4.09 -6.86
N ARG A 114 -20.47 -3.28 -7.92
CA ARG A 114 -19.23 -2.79 -8.56
C ARG A 114 -18.24 -2.22 -7.54
N THR A 115 -18.75 -1.56 -6.51
CA THR A 115 -17.97 -1.04 -5.37
C THR A 115 -17.35 -2.15 -4.53
N GLU A 116 -18.07 -3.24 -4.29
CA GLU A 116 -17.55 -4.37 -3.52
C GLU A 116 -16.47 -5.12 -4.31
N GLN A 117 -16.65 -5.34 -5.61
CA GLN A 117 -15.59 -5.91 -6.46
C GLN A 117 -14.33 -5.04 -6.45
N LEU A 118 -14.51 -3.72 -6.54
CA LEU A 118 -13.40 -2.76 -6.47
C LEU A 118 -12.70 -2.76 -5.10
N ARG A 119 -13.43 -3.02 -4.00
CA ARG A 119 -12.84 -3.07 -2.65
C ARG A 119 -11.80 -4.17 -2.51
N HIS A 120 -12.00 -5.30 -3.16
CA HIS A 120 -11.09 -6.45 -3.12
C HIS A 120 -10.08 -6.48 -4.28
N LYS A 121 -10.27 -5.62 -5.29
CA LYS A 121 -9.35 -5.53 -6.44
C LYS A 121 -7.95 -5.08 -6.00
N ASP A 122 -6.93 -5.68 -6.61
CA ASP A 122 -5.54 -5.30 -6.42
C ASP A 122 -5.29 -3.90 -7.02
N LEU A 123 -4.87 -2.97 -6.17
CA LEU A 123 -4.56 -1.58 -6.49
C LEU A 123 -3.50 -1.45 -7.59
N ALA A 124 -2.59 -2.41 -7.73
CA ALA A 124 -1.60 -2.42 -8.81
C ALA A 124 -2.20 -2.68 -10.20
N THR A 125 -3.38 -3.31 -10.26
CA THR A 125 -4.08 -3.67 -11.51
C THR A 125 -5.29 -2.77 -11.81
N CYS A 126 -5.57 -1.81 -10.94
CA CYS A 126 -6.66 -0.86 -11.13
C CYS A 126 -6.38 0.07 -12.32
N THR A 127 -7.40 0.28 -13.15
CA THR A 127 -7.38 1.36 -14.15
C THR A 127 -7.36 2.73 -13.47
N PRO A 128 -6.98 3.82 -14.15
CA PRO A 128 -6.98 5.15 -13.54
C PRO A 128 -8.33 5.56 -12.91
N ASP A 129 -9.44 5.19 -13.54
CA ASP A 129 -10.80 5.50 -13.05
C ASP A 129 -11.18 4.67 -11.83
N GLU A 130 -10.89 3.36 -11.86
CA GLU A 130 -11.07 2.47 -10.72
C GLU A 130 -10.21 2.90 -9.53
N LEU A 131 -8.98 3.31 -9.82
CA LEU A 131 -8.06 3.80 -8.82
C LEU A 131 -8.58 5.11 -8.22
N ALA A 132 -9.14 6.02 -9.01
CA ALA A 132 -9.79 7.23 -8.50
C ALA A 132 -11.00 6.93 -7.59
N GLU A 133 -11.81 5.93 -7.94
CA GLU A 133 -12.91 5.46 -7.10
C GLU A 133 -12.41 4.80 -5.81
N ALA A 134 -11.37 3.96 -5.89
CA ALA A 134 -10.73 3.34 -4.73
C ALA A 134 -10.22 4.41 -3.74
N HIS A 135 -9.69 5.53 -4.25
CA HIS A 135 -9.26 6.64 -3.40
C HIS A 135 -10.42 7.33 -2.67
N ARG A 136 -11.57 7.51 -3.33
CA ARG A 136 -12.76 8.04 -2.66
C ARG A 136 -13.22 7.13 -1.52
N LEU A 137 -13.11 5.82 -1.71
CA LEU A 137 -13.37 4.84 -0.64
C LEU A 137 -12.34 4.96 0.50
N MET A 138 -11.06 5.17 0.19
CA MET A 138 -10.01 5.38 1.20
C MET A 138 -10.21 6.68 1.99
N ASP A 139 -10.71 7.75 1.37
CA ASP A 139 -10.97 9.02 2.05
C ASP A 139 -12.08 8.91 3.11
N ALA A 140 -12.99 7.94 2.96
CA ALA A 140 -14.00 7.63 3.96
C ALA A 140 -13.43 6.91 5.19
N LEU A 141 -12.24 6.31 5.10
CA LEU A 141 -11.64 5.53 6.19
C LEU A 141 -11.25 6.44 7.36
N GLN A 142 -11.82 6.15 8.54
CA GLN A 142 -11.55 6.89 9.76
C GLN A 142 -10.39 6.26 10.53
N VAL A 143 -9.16 6.55 10.10
CA VAL A 143 -7.96 5.98 10.72
C VAL A 143 -7.73 6.54 12.12
N ARG A 144 -7.83 5.69 13.15
CA ARG A 144 -7.59 6.05 14.55
C ARG A 144 -6.73 5.00 15.23
N ALA A 145 -5.56 5.39 15.70
CA ALA A 145 -4.73 4.53 16.53
C ALA A 145 -5.40 4.26 17.89
N ALA A 146 -5.03 3.13 18.50
CA ALA A 146 -5.52 2.69 19.79
C ALA A 146 -5.41 3.74 20.90
N ARG A 147 -6.28 3.61 21.91
CA ARG A 147 -6.37 4.56 23.00
C ARG A 147 -5.44 4.16 24.14
N ARG A 148 -4.93 5.17 24.86
CA ARG A 148 -4.19 4.99 26.10
C ARG A 148 -4.75 5.91 27.19
N PRO A 149 -4.56 5.54 28.47
CA PRO A 149 -4.82 6.44 29.57
C PRO A 149 -4.07 7.77 29.39
N SER A 150 -4.79 8.86 29.61
CA SER A 150 -4.24 10.20 29.66
C SER A 150 -3.87 10.53 31.09
N ARG A 151 -2.71 11.17 31.28
CA ARG A 151 -2.34 11.75 32.57
C ARG A 151 -3.33 12.84 33.01
N ARG A 152 -3.96 13.52 32.05
CA ARG A 152 -5.03 14.50 32.34
C ARG A 152 -6.27 13.74 32.80
N ARG A 153 -6.61 13.91 34.08
CA ARG A 153 -7.86 13.43 34.67
C ARG A 153 -9.05 14.23 34.16
N ARG A 154 -10.22 13.61 34.14
CA ARG A 154 -11.50 14.21 33.76
C ARG A 154 -12.54 13.91 34.84
N PRO A 155 -13.60 14.73 34.96
CA PRO A 155 -14.74 14.40 35.81
C PRO A 155 -15.27 13.01 35.54
N ASP A 156 -15.55 12.26 36.60
CA ASP A 156 -16.21 10.97 36.50
C ASP A 156 -17.70 11.11 36.88
N PRO A 157 -18.61 11.09 35.90
CA PRO A 157 -20.05 11.21 36.16
C PRO A 157 -20.60 10.00 36.92
N ARG A 158 -19.89 8.88 36.96
CA ARG A 158 -20.30 7.67 37.69
C ARG A 158 -19.91 7.68 39.16
N HIS A 159 -19.13 8.67 39.60
CA HIS A 159 -18.73 8.83 40.99
C HIS A 159 -17.94 7.63 41.58
N ARG A 160 -17.16 6.92 40.75
CA ARG A 160 -16.40 5.72 41.15
C ARG A 160 -14.90 5.96 41.25
N GLY A 161 -14.41 7.04 40.67
CA GLY A 161 -13.00 7.41 40.71
C GLY A 161 -12.57 8.05 42.03
N PRO A 162 -11.26 8.33 42.21
CA PRO A 162 -10.78 9.08 43.36
C PRO A 162 -11.38 10.49 43.42
N VAL A 163 -11.53 10.97 44.65
CA VAL A 163 -12.15 12.26 44.95
C VAL A 163 -11.35 13.43 44.37
N ASP A 164 -12.05 14.32 43.67
CA ASP A 164 -11.56 15.64 43.30
C ASP A 164 -11.79 16.58 44.48
N LEU A 165 -10.81 16.67 45.38
CA LEU A 165 -10.95 17.53 46.57
C LEU A 165 -11.22 18.99 46.20
N ARG A 166 -10.55 19.52 45.17
CA ARG A 166 -10.71 20.92 44.74
C ARG A 166 -12.12 21.18 44.25
N ARG A 167 -12.67 20.28 43.43
CA ARG A 167 -14.03 20.43 42.93
C ARG A 167 -15.05 20.18 44.02
N THR A 168 -14.84 19.17 44.87
CA THR A 168 -15.73 18.85 46.00
C THR A 168 -15.84 20.05 46.94
N VAL A 169 -14.72 20.58 47.45
CA VAL A 169 -14.73 21.75 48.36
C VAL A 169 -15.39 22.97 47.70
N ARG A 170 -15.12 23.22 46.41
CA ARG A 170 -15.76 24.32 45.69
C ARG A 170 -17.27 24.15 45.59
N ASP A 171 -17.72 22.93 45.28
CA ASP A 171 -19.14 22.63 45.18
C ASP A 171 -19.80 22.73 46.57
N THR A 172 -19.14 22.27 47.65
CA THR A 172 -19.57 22.41 49.05
C THR A 172 -19.76 23.87 49.47
N LEU A 173 -18.78 24.73 49.17
CA LEU A 173 -18.85 26.14 49.50
C LEU A 173 -19.98 26.85 48.73
N ARG A 174 -20.27 26.40 47.50
CA ARG A 174 -21.35 26.97 46.68
C ARG A 174 -22.74 26.59 47.22
N SER A 175 -22.88 25.41 47.83
CA SER A 175 -24.12 24.92 48.43
C SER A 175 -24.24 25.20 49.93
N GLY A 176 -23.53 26.20 50.46
CA GLY A 176 -23.68 26.63 51.86
C GLY A 176 -23.09 25.67 52.90
N GLY A 177 -22.14 24.81 52.51
CA GLY A 177 -21.50 23.85 53.40
C GLY A 177 -22.02 22.41 53.28
N GLU A 178 -23.11 22.19 52.56
CA GLU A 178 -23.70 20.85 52.41
C GLU A 178 -23.28 20.21 51.09
N THR A 179 -22.71 19.00 51.13
CA THR A 179 -22.40 18.22 49.92
C THR A 179 -22.95 16.82 50.02
N VAL A 180 -23.91 16.51 49.14
CA VAL A 180 -24.56 15.20 49.09
C VAL A 180 -23.62 14.11 48.54
N ARG A 181 -22.74 14.46 47.58
CA ARG A 181 -21.78 13.52 46.97
C ARG A 181 -20.45 14.18 46.61
N PRO A 182 -19.30 13.57 46.98
CA PRO A 182 -18.00 14.05 46.54
C PRO A 182 -17.87 14.02 45.01
N ALA A 183 -17.30 15.07 44.43
CA ALA A 183 -16.91 15.05 43.03
C ALA A 183 -15.75 14.07 42.85
N THR A 184 -15.75 13.28 41.78
CA THR A 184 -14.69 12.31 41.51
C THR A 184 -14.07 12.51 40.14
N THR A 185 -12.87 11.96 39.96
CA THR A 185 -12.15 12.00 38.69
C THR A 185 -11.82 10.60 38.18
N ARG A 186 -11.79 10.45 36.87
CA ARG A 186 -11.23 9.29 36.18
C ARG A 186 -10.08 9.68 35.27
N ALA A 187 -9.21 8.73 34.95
CA ALA A 187 -8.23 8.93 33.90
C ALA A 187 -8.97 9.25 32.58
N GLY A 188 -8.55 10.31 31.87
CA GLY A 188 -9.04 10.56 30.53
C GLY A 188 -8.46 9.54 29.55
N GLU A 189 -8.94 9.53 28.32
CA GLU A 189 -8.38 8.71 27.25
C GLU A 189 -7.84 9.58 26.12
N ARG A 190 -6.79 9.11 25.47
CA ARG A 190 -6.21 9.74 24.28
C ARG A 190 -5.74 8.67 23.31
N HIS A 191 -6.00 8.86 22.01
CA HIS A 191 -5.36 8.08 20.96
C HIS A 191 -3.82 8.18 21.05
N ARG A 192 -3.15 7.06 20.81
CA ARG A 192 -1.71 6.99 20.62
C ARG A 192 -1.30 7.78 19.38
N ARG A 193 -0.02 8.12 19.31
CA ARG A 193 0.56 8.67 18.08
C ARG A 193 0.60 7.54 17.05
N LEU A 194 0.33 7.87 15.81
CA LEU A 194 0.49 7.00 14.65
C LEU A 194 1.71 7.50 13.88
N VAL A 195 2.65 6.60 13.59
CA VAL A 195 3.77 6.88 12.69
C VAL A 195 3.62 5.96 11.49
N VAL A 196 3.62 6.53 10.29
CA VAL A 196 3.52 5.80 9.02
C VAL A 196 4.85 5.96 8.29
N LEU A 197 5.49 4.85 7.97
CA LEU A 197 6.71 4.78 7.18
C LEU A 197 6.34 4.15 5.83
N LEU A 198 6.34 4.97 4.78
CA LEU A 198 5.91 4.61 3.44
C LEU A 198 7.10 4.32 2.55
N ASP A 199 7.22 3.11 2.04
CA ASP A 199 8.22 2.75 1.03
C ASP A 199 7.83 3.33 -0.34
N VAL A 200 8.77 4.04 -0.97
CA VAL A 200 8.62 4.69 -2.28
C VAL A 200 9.60 4.14 -3.33
N SER A 201 10.11 2.93 -3.08
CA SER A 201 10.96 2.20 -4.01
C SER A 201 10.24 1.75 -5.26
N GLY A 202 11.01 1.38 -6.28
CA GLY A 202 10.43 1.00 -7.56
C GLY A 202 9.58 -0.29 -7.55
N SER A 203 9.86 -1.25 -6.67
CA SER A 203 8.99 -2.41 -6.50
C SER A 203 7.63 -2.04 -5.89
N MET A 204 7.56 -0.93 -5.17
CA MET A 204 6.33 -0.37 -4.62
C MET A 204 5.63 0.60 -5.57
N ALA A 205 6.19 0.91 -6.76
CA ALA A 205 5.63 1.90 -7.69
C ALA A 205 4.14 1.69 -8.02
N PRO A 206 3.63 0.45 -8.26
CA PRO A 206 2.21 0.22 -8.50
C PRO A 206 1.30 0.57 -7.31
N TYR A 207 1.80 0.46 -6.09
CA TYR A 207 1.06 0.69 -4.85
C TYR A 207 1.31 2.09 -4.25
N ALA A 208 2.44 2.72 -4.57
CA ALA A 208 2.93 3.93 -3.89
C ALA A 208 1.91 5.05 -3.88
N ARG A 209 1.22 5.30 -5.01
CA ARG A 209 0.22 6.36 -5.13
C ARG A 209 -1.01 6.11 -4.25
N ALA A 210 -1.46 4.86 -4.18
CA ALA A 210 -2.61 4.46 -3.37
C ALA A 210 -2.30 4.52 -1.88
N LEU A 211 -1.15 3.99 -1.47
CA LEU A 211 -0.70 4.02 -0.08
C LEU A 211 -0.38 5.45 0.40
N ALA A 212 0.15 6.31 -0.48
CA ALA A 212 0.34 7.72 -0.17
C ALA A 212 -1.01 8.45 0.01
N ARG A 213 -2.05 8.10 -0.75
CA ARG A 213 -3.41 8.63 -0.52
C ARG A 213 -4.03 8.12 0.78
N PHE A 214 -3.86 6.86 1.11
CA PHE A 214 -4.24 6.35 2.43
C PHE A 214 -3.53 7.12 3.57
N ALA A 215 -2.23 7.39 3.42
CA ALA A 215 -1.48 8.20 4.38
C ALA A 215 -1.99 9.65 4.44
N HIS A 216 -2.38 10.25 3.30
CA HIS A 216 -3.04 11.55 3.26
C HIS A 216 -4.37 11.55 4.00
N ALA A 217 -5.28 10.61 3.71
CA ALA A 217 -6.57 10.47 4.38
C ALA A 217 -6.39 10.35 5.91
N THR A 218 -5.37 9.60 6.34
CA THR A 218 -4.98 9.46 7.75
C THR A 218 -4.56 10.80 8.37
N VAL A 219 -3.80 11.64 7.66
CA VAL A 219 -3.36 12.97 8.14
C VAL A 219 -4.52 13.98 8.12
N ALA A 220 -5.33 13.97 7.06
CA ALA A 220 -6.43 14.89 6.81
C ALA A 220 -7.64 14.66 7.74
N GLY A 221 -7.89 13.42 8.16
CA GLY A 221 -8.99 12.93 9.01
C GLY A 221 -9.08 13.49 10.45
N ARG A 222 -8.49 14.66 10.72
CA ARG A 222 -8.57 15.45 11.97
C ARG A 222 -7.74 14.93 13.16
N ALA A 223 -6.78 14.02 12.92
CA ALA A 223 -5.75 13.67 13.90
C ALA A 223 -4.54 14.64 13.88
N ARG A 224 -4.80 15.95 13.67
CA ARG A 224 -3.74 16.98 13.58
C ARG A 224 -2.79 16.89 14.78
N GLY A 225 -1.51 16.61 14.50
CA GLY A 225 -0.42 16.50 15.48
C GLY A 225 -0.18 15.10 16.08
N ARG A 226 -1.02 14.12 15.76
CA ARG A 226 -0.85 12.72 16.24
C ARG A 226 -0.46 11.74 15.17
N VAL A 227 -0.50 12.13 13.89
CA VAL A 227 -0.03 11.32 12.78
C VAL A 227 1.27 11.93 12.27
N GLU A 228 2.26 11.09 12.04
CA GLU A 228 3.52 11.44 11.40
C GLU A 228 3.75 10.48 10.24
N VAL A 229 4.04 11.02 9.07
CA VAL A 229 4.30 10.25 7.85
C VAL A 229 5.71 10.57 7.36
N PHE A 230 6.46 9.50 7.06
CA PHE A 230 7.77 9.52 6.44
C PHE A 230 7.75 8.66 5.19
N THR A 231 8.57 9.02 4.22
CA THR A 231 8.90 8.15 3.09
C THR A 231 10.26 7.51 3.29
N LEU A 232 10.37 6.26 2.86
CA LEU A 232 11.55 5.40 2.90
C LEU A 232 11.98 5.11 1.46
N GLY A 233 13.19 5.49 1.10
CA GLY A 233 13.76 5.20 -0.21
C GLY A 233 15.28 5.16 -0.11
N THR A 234 15.96 5.94 -0.95
CA THR A 234 17.38 6.29 -0.79
C THR A 234 17.64 7.20 0.42
N ARG A 235 16.63 7.97 0.83
CA ARG A 235 16.66 8.92 1.93
C ARG A 235 15.36 8.83 2.73
N LEU A 236 15.46 9.10 4.03
CA LEU A 236 14.30 9.29 4.91
C LEU A 236 13.81 10.74 4.78
N THR A 237 12.55 10.91 4.36
CA THR A 237 11.94 12.25 4.26
C THR A 237 10.64 12.33 5.04
N ARG A 238 10.49 13.34 5.90
CA ARG A 238 9.24 13.58 6.63
C ARG A 238 8.25 14.36 5.75
N VAL A 239 7.23 13.68 5.26
CA VAL A 239 6.23 14.25 4.31
C VAL A 239 4.92 14.67 4.99
N THR A 240 4.82 14.58 6.32
CA THR A 240 3.59 14.89 7.08
C THR A 240 2.99 16.25 6.73
N ARG A 241 3.84 17.28 6.55
CA ARG A 241 3.39 18.63 6.19
C ARG A 241 2.92 18.72 4.74
N ALA A 242 3.58 18.02 3.82
CA ALA A 242 3.16 17.95 2.42
C ALA A 242 1.79 17.29 2.30
N LEU A 243 1.53 16.26 3.11
CA LEU A 243 0.26 15.53 3.15
C LEU A 243 -0.85 16.22 3.94
N ALA A 244 -0.59 17.34 4.62
CA ALA A 244 -1.57 18.02 5.48
C ALA A 244 -2.53 18.97 4.73
N THR A 245 -2.39 19.06 3.41
CA THR A 245 -3.27 19.84 2.53
C THR A 245 -4.70 19.27 2.54
N ARG A 246 -5.69 20.01 2.01
CA ARG A 246 -7.07 19.49 1.87
C ARG A 246 -7.26 18.70 0.58
N ASP A 247 -6.53 19.05 -0.46
CA ASP A 247 -6.56 18.41 -1.76
C ASP A 247 -5.58 17.21 -1.76
N PRO A 248 -6.07 15.98 -2.00
CA PRO A 248 -5.24 14.78 -2.08
C PRO A 248 -4.23 14.79 -3.22
N ASP A 249 -4.59 15.33 -4.39
CA ASP A 249 -3.70 15.37 -5.56
C ASP A 249 -2.59 16.40 -5.34
N GLU A 250 -2.92 17.54 -4.75
CA GLU A 250 -1.92 18.52 -4.34
C GLU A 250 -0.98 17.96 -3.25
N ALA A 251 -1.53 17.23 -2.28
CA ALA A 251 -0.75 16.56 -1.24
C ALA A 251 0.25 15.55 -1.81
N LEU A 252 -0.19 14.73 -2.78
CA LEU A 252 0.68 13.80 -3.49
C LEU A 252 1.74 14.53 -4.31
N ALA A 253 1.37 15.57 -5.05
CA ALA A 253 2.33 16.35 -5.85
C ALA A 253 3.42 16.98 -4.97
N ARG A 254 3.03 17.55 -3.82
CA ARG A 254 3.98 18.09 -2.83
C ARG A 254 4.85 17.01 -2.20
N ALA A 255 4.29 15.84 -1.90
CA ALA A 255 5.04 14.71 -1.36
C ALA A 255 6.05 14.17 -2.39
N GLY A 256 5.66 14.06 -3.66
CA GLY A 256 6.54 13.68 -4.77
C GLY A 256 7.66 14.70 -4.97
N ALA A 257 7.35 16.00 -5.00
CA ALA A 257 8.37 17.05 -5.13
C ALA A 257 9.36 17.09 -3.94
N ALA A 258 8.92 16.69 -2.74
CA ALA A 258 9.76 16.59 -1.56
C ALA A 258 10.65 15.32 -1.55
N VAL A 259 10.40 14.36 -2.44
CA VAL A 259 11.09 13.07 -2.51
C VAL A 259 11.79 12.98 -3.88
N PRO A 260 13.07 13.39 -3.96
CA PRO A 260 13.82 13.44 -5.22
C PRO A 260 13.98 12.07 -5.91
N ASP A 261 13.89 10.98 -5.14
CA ASP A 261 14.21 9.62 -5.55
C ASP A 261 12.97 8.70 -5.59
N TRP A 262 11.84 9.23 -6.05
CA TRP A 262 10.64 8.42 -6.32
C TRP A 262 10.99 7.38 -7.39
N ASP A 263 10.81 6.07 -7.11
CA ASP A 263 11.22 4.94 -7.99
C ASP A 263 12.72 4.55 -7.92
N GLY A 264 13.47 5.05 -6.93
CA GLY A 264 14.85 4.63 -6.68
C GLY A 264 15.00 3.24 -6.02
N GLY A 265 16.24 2.93 -5.62
CA GLY A 265 16.49 1.78 -4.74
C GLY A 265 16.12 2.04 -3.29
N THR A 266 15.70 1.00 -2.57
CA THR A 266 15.46 1.04 -1.13
C THR A 266 16.73 0.75 -0.36
N ARG A 267 17.07 1.61 0.60
CA ARG A 267 17.99 1.29 1.70
C ARG A 267 17.20 1.29 2.99
N LEU A 268 16.42 0.22 3.20
CA LEU A 268 15.41 0.16 4.23
C LEU A 268 16.06 0.17 5.62
N GLY A 269 17.10 -0.63 5.83
CA GLY A 269 17.87 -0.65 7.07
C GLY A 269 18.50 0.70 7.42
N GLU A 270 19.12 1.38 6.44
CA GLU A 270 19.74 2.70 6.64
C GLU A 270 18.69 3.78 6.96
N SER A 271 17.57 3.78 6.24
CA SER A 271 16.47 4.74 6.45
C SER A 271 15.79 4.53 7.81
N LEU A 272 15.58 3.28 8.23
CA LEU A 272 15.05 2.97 9.56
C LEU A 272 16.05 3.32 10.67
N ARG A 273 17.35 3.10 10.45
CA ARG A 273 18.38 3.55 11.39
C ARG A 273 18.31 5.05 11.60
N ARG A 274 18.29 5.82 10.51
CA ARG A 274 18.14 7.28 10.57
C ARG A 274 16.85 7.69 11.27
N PHE A 275 15.73 7.01 10.97
CA PHE A 275 14.47 7.28 11.65
C PHE A 275 14.58 7.05 13.16
N ASN A 276 15.13 5.90 13.57
CA ASN A 276 15.31 5.56 14.98
C ASN A 276 16.18 6.59 15.71
N ASP A 277 17.31 6.95 15.12
CA ASP A 277 18.31 7.83 15.73
C ASP A 277 17.84 9.29 15.78
N GLU A 278 17.14 9.75 14.74
CA GLU A 278 16.71 11.15 14.64
C GLU A 278 15.36 11.43 15.30
N TRP A 279 14.40 10.50 15.16
CA TRP A 279 12.99 10.73 15.49
C TRP A 279 12.44 9.70 16.47
N GLY A 280 12.68 8.42 16.20
CA GLY A 280 12.08 7.28 16.90
C GLY A 280 12.40 7.29 18.39
N VAL A 281 13.67 7.13 18.73
CA VAL A 281 14.17 7.10 20.12
C VAL A 281 14.02 8.45 20.80
N ARG A 282 14.09 9.56 20.04
CA ARG A 282 13.86 10.93 20.56
C ARG A 282 12.41 11.20 20.98
N GLY A 283 11.50 10.25 20.74
CA GLY A 283 10.17 10.23 21.35
C GLY A 283 9.01 10.10 20.37
N MET A 284 9.26 10.15 19.06
CA MET A 284 8.19 10.04 18.06
C MET A 284 7.59 8.63 18.01
N ALA A 285 8.44 7.60 18.07
CA ALA A 285 7.99 6.21 18.10
C ALA A 285 7.55 5.75 19.51
N ARG A 286 7.98 6.46 20.57
CA ARG A 286 7.77 6.02 21.95
C ARG A 286 6.29 5.89 22.32
N GLY A 287 5.83 4.64 22.50
CA GLY A 287 4.44 4.29 22.78
C GLY A 287 3.45 4.69 21.68
N ALA A 288 3.96 4.88 20.45
CA ALA A 288 3.20 5.09 19.22
C ALA A 288 2.84 3.75 18.58
N VAL A 289 1.80 3.74 17.76
CA VAL A 289 1.58 2.65 16.80
C VAL A 289 2.38 3.02 15.55
N VAL A 290 3.29 2.16 15.12
CA VAL A 290 4.13 2.38 13.95
C VAL A 290 3.67 1.44 12.85
N VAL A 291 3.44 1.99 11.66
CA VAL A 291 3.01 1.25 10.47
C VAL A 291 4.08 1.37 9.43
N VAL A 292 4.61 0.24 8.96
CA VAL A 292 5.57 0.16 7.86
C VAL A 292 4.85 -0.37 6.64
N LEU A 293 4.75 0.44 5.60
CA LEU A 293 4.14 0.09 4.32
C LEU A 293 5.26 -0.22 3.33
N SER A 294 5.66 -1.49 3.21
CA SER A 294 6.80 -1.92 2.40
C SER A 294 6.67 -3.39 2.03
N ASP A 295 7.20 -3.77 0.87
CA ASP A 295 7.37 -5.16 0.45
C ASP A 295 8.57 -5.86 1.13
N GLY A 296 9.38 -5.11 1.88
CA GLY A 296 10.56 -5.61 2.61
C GLY A 296 11.75 -5.92 1.71
N TRP A 297 11.77 -5.41 0.49
CA TRP A 297 12.93 -5.50 -0.39
C TRP A 297 13.98 -4.46 0.00
N ASP A 298 15.14 -4.92 0.45
CA ASP A 298 16.27 -4.07 0.81
C ASP A 298 17.52 -4.52 0.03
N ARG A 299 18.25 -3.57 -0.56
CA ARG A 299 19.55 -3.84 -1.19
C ARG A 299 20.70 -3.82 -0.18
N GLY A 300 20.43 -3.38 1.05
CA GLY A 300 21.39 -3.35 2.15
C GLY A 300 21.56 -4.69 2.87
N ASP A 301 22.24 -4.62 4.02
CA ASP A 301 22.42 -5.77 4.91
C ASP A 301 21.11 -6.12 5.64
N PRO A 302 20.57 -7.35 5.46
CA PRO A 302 19.37 -7.81 6.15
C PRO A 302 19.51 -7.80 7.68
N GLU A 303 20.70 -8.10 8.23
CA GLU A 303 20.90 -8.12 9.68
C GLU A 303 20.76 -6.72 10.27
N ALA A 304 21.35 -5.72 9.60
CA ALA A 304 21.17 -4.32 9.96
C ALA A 304 19.69 -3.91 9.98
N LEU A 305 18.89 -4.34 8.98
CA LEU A 305 17.45 -4.09 8.97
C LEU A 305 16.75 -4.74 10.18
N GLY A 306 17.02 -6.03 10.44
CA GLY A 306 16.49 -6.75 11.60
C GLY A 306 16.80 -6.03 12.91
N GLU A 307 18.03 -5.57 13.10
CA GLU A 307 18.45 -4.80 14.27
C GLU A 307 17.65 -3.48 14.39
N GLN A 308 17.43 -2.75 13.30
CA GLN A 308 16.69 -1.49 13.38
C GLN A 308 15.20 -1.69 13.66
N VAL A 309 14.59 -2.75 13.11
CA VAL A 309 13.22 -3.15 13.43
C VAL A 309 13.14 -3.60 14.89
N ALA A 310 14.16 -4.32 15.37
CA ALA A 310 14.29 -4.69 16.78
C ALA A 310 14.33 -3.45 17.69
N ARG A 311 15.16 -2.46 17.38
CA ARG A 311 15.22 -1.21 18.16
C ARG A 311 13.87 -0.48 18.16
N LEU A 312 13.19 -0.46 17.02
CA LEU A 312 11.90 0.19 16.86
C LEU A 312 10.80 -0.49 17.69
N ARG A 313 10.71 -1.83 17.70
CA ARG A 313 9.70 -2.57 18.50
C ARG A 313 9.81 -2.29 20.00
N HIS A 314 11.02 -2.09 20.53
CA HIS A 314 11.21 -1.85 21.97
C HIS A 314 10.67 -0.50 22.43
N VAL A 315 10.59 0.48 21.53
CA VAL A 315 10.07 1.82 21.87
C VAL A 315 8.63 2.01 21.42
N ALA A 316 8.21 1.36 20.34
CA ALA A 316 6.85 1.39 19.85
C ALA A 316 5.89 0.75 20.86
N HIS A 317 4.62 1.15 20.79
CA HIS A 317 3.57 0.37 21.44
C HIS A 317 3.27 -0.90 20.67
N ARG A 318 3.23 -0.77 19.34
CA ARG A 318 2.97 -1.84 18.39
C ARG A 318 3.55 -1.45 17.04
N LEU A 319 4.14 -2.41 16.36
CA LEU A 319 4.73 -2.31 15.03
C LEU A 319 3.95 -3.20 14.06
N VAL A 320 3.20 -2.57 13.17
CA VAL A 320 2.41 -3.23 12.13
C VAL A 320 3.15 -3.10 10.81
N TRP A 321 3.42 -4.22 10.16
CA TRP A 321 4.00 -4.25 8.83
C TRP A 321 2.92 -4.58 7.80
N VAL A 322 2.80 -3.74 6.79
CA VAL A 322 1.82 -3.87 5.71
C VAL A 322 2.57 -4.19 4.44
N ASN A 323 2.38 -5.41 3.93
CA ASN A 323 2.99 -5.85 2.68
C ASN A 323 1.91 -6.09 1.62
N PRO A 324 1.85 -5.29 0.53
CA PRO A 324 0.92 -5.53 -0.57
C PRO A 324 1.09 -6.92 -1.21
N LEU A 325 2.32 -7.42 -1.35
CA LEU A 325 2.59 -8.70 -2.01
C LEU A 325 2.16 -9.92 -1.20
N LYS A 326 1.76 -9.74 0.07
CA LYS A 326 1.33 -10.85 0.94
C LYS A 326 0.11 -11.60 0.40
N ALA A 327 -0.75 -10.94 -0.37
CA ALA A 327 -1.98 -11.55 -0.87
C ALA A 327 -1.78 -12.49 -2.07
N SER A 328 -0.59 -12.51 -2.67
CA SER A 328 -0.30 -13.41 -3.79
C SER A 328 -0.25 -14.88 -3.32
N PRO A 329 -0.96 -15.81 -3.99
CA PRO A 329 -0.90 -17.23 -3.67
C PRO A 329 0.55 -17.74 -3.69
N GLY A 330 1.00 -18.36 -2.59
CA GLY A 330 2.37 -18.84 -2.46
C GLY A 330 3.39 -17.79 -1.98
N TYR A 331 2.94 -16.63 -1.50
CA TYR A 331 3.83 -15.66 -0.87
C TYR A 331 4.60 -16.29 0.30
N ALA A 332 5.92 -16.37 0.13
CA ALA A 332 6.86 -16.60 1.21
C ALA A 332 7.71 -15.32 1.36
N PRO A 333 8.09 -14.92 2.59
CA PRO A 333 8.95 -13.77 2.83
C PRO A 333 10.40 -14.07 2.38
N LEU A 334 10.61 -14.28 1.08
CA LEU A 334 11.89 -14.64 0.47
C LEU A 334 12.85 -13.44 0.40
N ALA A 335 12.31 -12.22 0.50
CA ALA A 335 13.13 -11.04 0.67
C ALA A 335 13.88 -11.15 2.00
N ARG A 336 15.21 -11.26 1.92
CA ARG A 336 16.09 -11.43 3.10
C ARG A 336 15.84 -10.36 4.15
N GLY A 337 15.58 -9.12 3.70
CA GLY A 337 15.22 -8.01 4.58
C GLY A 337 13.92 -8.24 5.37
N MET A 338 12.85 -8.64 4.69
CA MET A 338 11.59 -9.02 5.34
C MET A 338 11.80 -10.16 6.34
N ALA A 339 12.53 -11.21 5.95
CA ALA A 339 12.80 -12.35 6.81
C ALA A 339 13.52 -11.95 8.11
N ALA A 340 14.46 -11.00 8.03
CA ALA A 340 15.16 -10.46 9.20
C ALA A 340 14.28 -9.54 10.06
N ALA A 341 13.34 -8.81 9.46
CA ALA A 341 12.42 -7.93 10.17
C ALA A 341 11.27 -8.68 10.86
N LEU A 342 10.80 -9.77 10.26
CA LEU A 342 9.56 -10.48 10.65
C LEU A 342 9.53 -10.92 12.12
N PRO A 343 10.61 -11.44 12.75
CA PRO A 343 10.61 -11.82 14.17
C PRO A 343 10.38 -10.65 15.13
N HIS A 344 10.36 -9.41 14.62
CA HIS A 344 10.30 -8.19 15.40
C HIS A 344 9.08 -7.33 15.06
N VAL A 345 8.23 -7.81 14.16
CA VAL A 345 6.95 -7.22 13.79
C VAL A 345 5.85 -7.85 14.63
N ASP A 346 4.98 -7.04 15.22
CA ASP A 346 3.87 -7.54 16.04
C ASP A 346 2.74 -8.11 15.17
N GLU A 347 2.52 -7.52 13.99
CA GLU A 347 1.47 -7.94 13.08
C GLU A 347 1.83 -7.66 11.62
N LEU A 348 1.71 -8.69 10.78
CA LEU A 348 1.91 -8.60 9.33
C LEU A 348 0.56 -8.62 8.62
N VAL A 349 0.18 -7.51 7.99
CA VAL A 349 -1.12 -7.30 7.33
C VAL A 349 -0.93 -7.16 5.81
N GLU A 350 -1.96 -7.48 5.06
CA GLU A 350 -2.01 -7.25 3.60
C GLU A 350 -2.26 -5.77 3.31
N GLY A 351 -1.83 -5.30 2.13
CA GLY A 351 -1.97 -3.89 1.73
C GLY A 351 -2.28 -3.67 0.26
N HIS A 352 -2.76 -4.70 -0.44
CA HIS A 352 -2.96 -4.67 -1.89
C HIS A 352 -4.31 -4.09 -2.33
N SER A 353 -5.30 -4.04 -1.43
CA SER A 353 -6.68 -3.66 -1.76
C SER A 353 -7.27 -2.68 -0.75
N VAL A 354 -8.39 -2.03 -1.10
CA VAL A 354 -9.10 -1.12 -0.18
C VAL A 354 -9.61 -1.88 1.05
N ALA A 355 -10.11 -3.12 0.87
CA ALA A 355 -10.54 -3.99 1.95
C ALA A 355 -9.39 -4.31 2.92
N SER A 356 -8.18 -4.55 2.39
CA SER A 356 -6.98 -4.77 3.22
C SER A 356 -6.62 -3.53 4.06
N LEU A 357 -6.76 -2.34 3.48
CA LEU A 357 -6.55 -1.08 4.19
C LEU A 357 -7.64 -0.80 5.23
N ASP A 358 -8.87 -1.23 5.00
CA ASP A 358 -9.96 -1.18 6.00
C ASP A 358 -9.66 -2.10 7.18
N ALA A 359 -9.22 -3.34 6.91
CA ALA A 359 -8.76 -4.27 7.93
C ALA A 359 -7.58 -3.70 8.74
N LEU A 360 -6.64 -3.02 8.08
CA LEU A 360 -5.56 -2.29 8.75
C LEU A 360 -6.12 -1.23 9.72
N VAL A 361 -7.16 -0.47 9.35
CA VAL A 361 -7.78 0.51 10.26
C VAL A 361 -8.31 -0.14 11.54
N GLU A 362 -8.90 -1.32 11.43
CA GLU A 362 -9.35 -2.07 12.61
C GLU A 362 -8.18 -2.51 13.50
N VAL A 363 -7.10 -3.02 12.89
CA VAL A 363 -5.87 -3.40 13.58
C VAL A 363 -5.30 -2.21 14.35
N LEU A 364 -5.21 -1.04 13.70
CA LEU A 364 -4.71 0.19 14.32
C LEU A 364 -5.59 0.66 15.48
N ALA A 365 -6.91 0.44 15.41
CA ALA A 365 -7.84 0.81 16.48
C ALA A 365 -7.71 -0.09 17.72
N ARG A 366 -7.36 -1.37 17.54
CA ARG A 366 -7.19 -2.38 18.60
C ARG A 366 -5.75 -2.46 19.15
N ALA A 367 -4.79 -1.88 18.44
CA ALA A 367 -3.35 -1.97 18.65
C ALA A 367 -2.84 -1.81 20.08
#